data_AF-A0A7W8CJN4-F1
#
_entry.id   AF-A0A7W8CJN4-F1
#
_cell.length_a   1.000
_cell.length_b   1.000
_cell.length_c   1.000
_cell.angle_alpha   90.00
_cell.angle_beta   90.00
_cell.angle_gamma   90.00
#
_symmetry.space_group_name_H-M   'P 1'
#
loop_
_entity.id
_entity.type
_entity.pdbx_description
1 polymer ?
#
loop_
_entity_poly.entity_id
_entity_poly.type
_entity_poly.pdbx_seq_one_letter_code
_entity_poly.pdbx_strand_id
1 'polypeptide(L)'
;MIDEARARELAKAAFESDDVVLGAARELNEGWFFPCIAKRSQLFTGVIVNKETGRPLRIMRCSPMERDPALYDRGYQFERYDLVILTIEDLEETVRTLLVLGEVTVDTYYKYGRVWRVGRKVTEAEIRERLSTLPAVFNGSLVFELERIEQAREARWFEFKLLEYRGREDRD
;
A
#
# COMPACT_ATOMS: atom_id res chain seq x y z
N MET A 1 9.21 22.80 2.35
CA MET A 1 8.66 22.12 1.16
C MET A 1 9.78 21.93 0.17
N ILE A 2 9.93 20.72 -0.36
CA ILE A 2 10.99 20.34 -1.30
C ILE A 2 10.60 20.78 -2.72
N ASP A 3 11.53 21.43 -3.42
CA ASP A 3 11.36 21.82 -4.82
C ASP A 3 11.59 20.65 -5.80
N GLU A 4 11.26 20.84 -7.07
CA GLU A 4 11.40 19.78 -8.09
C GLU A 4 12.85 19.28 -8.20
N ALA A 5 13.83 20.19 -8.15
CA ALA A 5 15.24 19.84 -8.33
C ALA A 5 15.72 18.90 -7.23
N ARG A 6 15.44 19.22 -5.97
CA ARG A 6 15.77 18.36 -4.83
C ARG A 6 14.95 17.08 -4.83
N ALA A 7 13.67 17.15 -5.20
CA ALA A 7 12.83 15.96 -5.34
C ALA A 7 13.37 15.00 -6.41
N ARG A 8 13.89 15.51 -7.53
CA ARG A 8 14.49 14.71 -8.60
C ARG A 8 15.74 13.96 -8.14
N GLU A 9 16.56 14.57 -7.31
CA GLU A 9 17.74 13.91 -6.74
C GLU A 9 17.34 12.80 -5.76
N LEU A 10 16.35 13.03 -4.91
CA LEU A 10 15.79 12.01 -4.01
C LEU A 10 15.13 10.86 -4.80
N ALA A 11 14.43 11.19 -5.88
CA ALA A 11 13.80 10.26 -6.79
C ALA A 11 14.83 9.32 -7.46
N LYS A 12 15.95 9.85 -7.94
CA LYS A 12 17.05 9.04 -8.50
C LYS A 12 17.67 8.15 -7.44
N ALA A 13 17.91 8.67 -6.24
CA ALA A 13 18.50 7.92 -5.13
C ALA A 13 17.62 6.76 -4.61
N ALA A 14 16.32 6.77 -4.94
CA ALA A 14 15.41 5.66 -4.64
C ALA A 14 15.65 4.42 -5.51
N PHE A 15 16.43 4.55 -6.59
CA PHE A 15 16.91 3.47 -7.44
C PHE A 15 18.40 3.24 -7.19
N GLU A 16 18.88 2.02 -7.44
CA GLU A 16 20.32 1.77 -7.45
C GLU A 16 20.97 2.66 -8.51
N SER A 17 22.10 3.27 -8.19
CA SER A 17 22.76 4.28 -9.03
C SER A 17 22.99 3.72 -10.45
N ASP A 18 22.52 4.46 -11.46
CA ASP A 18 22.55 4.17 -12.92
C ASP A 18 21.39 3.33 -13.49
N ASP A 19 20.44 2.86 -12.68
CA ASP A 19 19.35 1.99 -13.17
C ASP A 19 18.12 2.73 -13.71
N VAL A 20 18.10 4.07 -13.71
CA VAL A 20 16.90 4.85 -14.09
C VAL A 20 17.20 6.20 -14.77
N VAL A 21 16.39 6.51 -15.78
CA VAL A 21 16.23 7.86 -16.36
C VAL A 21 14.82 8.33 -16.07
N LEU A 22 14.71 9.43 -15.32
CA LEU A 22 13.44 10.05 -14.96
C LEU A 22 13.00 11.08 -15.99
N GLY A 23 11.70 11.11 -16.30
CA GLY A 23 11.10 12.08 -17.20
C GLY A 23 10.79 13.43 -16.56
N ALA A 24 9.98 14.22 -17.27
CA ALA A 24 9.48 15.50 -16.77
C ALA A 24 8.65 15.28 -15.50
N ALA A 25 8.84 16.15 -14.51
CA ALA A 25 8.08 16.07 -13.28
C ALA A 25 6.62 16.45 -13.53
N ARG A 26 5.72 15.79 -12.81
CA ARG A 26 4.34 16.24 -12.63
C ARG A 26 4.15 16.60 -11.17
N GLU A 27 3.70 17.83 -10.93
CA GLU A 27 3.37 18.27 -9.59
C GLU A 27 2.04 17.66 -9.12
N LEU A 28 2.04 17.16 -7.89
CA LEU A 28 0.86 16.75 -7.12
C LEU A 28 0.71 17.69 -5.92
N ASN A 29 -0.39 17.61 -5.18
CA ASN A 29 -0.56 18.46 -3.99
C ASN A 29 0.51 18.14 -2.93
N GLU A 30 0.69 16.86 -2.63
CA GLU A 30 1.58 16.36 -1.57
C GLU A 30 2.94 15.88 -2.09
N GLY A 31 3.15 15.83 -3.41
CA GLY A 31 4.33 15.19 -3.99
C GLY A 31 4.77 15.69 -5.36
N TRP A 32 5.93 15.19 -5.78
CA TRP A 32 6.47 15.33 -7.13
C TRP A 32 6.54 13.95 -7.79
N PHE A 33 5.76 13.73 -8.84
CA PHE A 33 5.79 12.49 -9.61
C PHE A 33 6.81 12.57 -10.76
N PHE A 34 7.65 11.55 -10.87
CA PHE A 34 8.62 11.39 -11.94
C PHE A 34 8.39 10.04 -12.63
N PRO A 35 7.95 10.01 -13.90
CA PRO A 35 7.85 8.76 -14.65
C PRO A 35 9.25 8.24 -15.02
N CYS A 36 9.44 6.92 -15.03
CA CYS A 36 10.68 6.30 -15.50
C CYS A 36 10.63 6.11 -17.03
N ILE A 37 11.49 6.81 -17.77
CA ILE A 37 11.59 6.71 -19.24
C ILE A 37 12.49 5.54 -19.65
N ALA A 38 13.62 5.39 -18.97
CA ALA A 38 14.51 4.25 -19.15
C ALA A 38 14.80 3.63 -17.78
N LYS A 39 14.82 2.31 -17.73
CA LYS A 39 15.01 1.56 -16.49
C LYS A 39 15.52 0.17 -16.77
N ARG A 40 16.38 -0.34 -15.89
CA ARG A 40 16.81 -1.74 -15.96
C ARG A 40 15.73 -2.69 -15.46
N SER A 41 15.08 -2.32 -14.35
CA SER A 41 13.97 -3.08 -13.79
C SER A 41 12.63 -2.66 -14.39
N GLN A 42 11.87 -3.62 -14.91
CA GLN A 42 10.51 -3.37 -15.39
C GLN A 42 9.45 -3.32 -14.27
N LEU A 43 9.86 -3.48 -13.01
CA LEU A 43 8.94 -3.53 -11.86
C LEU A 43 8.33 -2.17 -11.51
N PHE A 44 9.04 -1.07 -11.76
CA PHE A 44 8.62 0.28 -11.38
C PHE A 44 8.35 1.14 -12.60
N THR A 45 7.31 1.96 -12.57
CA THR A 45 6.89 2.85 -13.67
C THR A 45 7.21 4.32 -13.40
N GLY A 46 7.47 4.67 -12.14
CA GLY A 46 7.84 6.01 -11.71
C GLY A 46 8.13 6.05 -10.22
N VAL A 47 8.31 7.25 -9.70
CA VAL A 47 8.50 7.53 -8.28
C VAL A 47 7.80 8.82 -7.93
N ILE A 48 7.14 8.85 -6.77
CA ILE A 48 6.58 10.07 -6.18
C ILE A 48 7.45 10.43 -4.98
N VAL A 49 7.86 11.69 -4.88
CA VAL A 49 8.60 12.20 -3.71
C VAL A 49 7.72 13.14 -2.93
N ASN A 50 7.50 12.83 -1.65
CA ASN A 50 6.71 13.67 -0.76
C ASN A 50 7.35 15.06 -0.59
N LYS A 51 6.56 16.13 -0.74
CA LYS A 51 7.03 17.52 -0.67
C LYS A 51 7.43 17.96 0.74
N GLU A 52 6.87 17.37 1.77
CA GLU A 52 7.16 17.73 3.16
C GLU A 52 8.32 16.93 3.72
N THR A 53 8.29 15.61 3.52
CA THR A 53 9.22 14.66 4.15
C THR A 53 10.38 14.25 3.25
N GLY A 54 10.26 14.43 1.92
CA GLY A 54 11.25 13.98 0.95
C GLY A 54 11.30 12.47 0.77
N ARG A 55 10.38 11.73 1.38
CA ARG A 55 10.32 10.27 1.25
C ARG A 55 9.91 9.88 -0.18
N PRO A 56 10.69 9.02 -0.86
CA PRO A 56 10.30 8.47 -2.14
C PRO A 56 9.35 7.29 -1.97
N LEU A 57 8.34 7.21 -2.84
CA LEU A 57 7.47 6.06 -3.05
C LEU A 57 7.64 5.59 -4.49
N ARG A 58 8.13 4.36 -4.68
CA ARG A 58 8.28 3.76 -6.02
C ARG A 58 6.95 3.22 -6.49
N ILE A 59 6.55 3.60 -7.69
CA ILE A 59 5.27 3.19 -8.27
C ILE A 59 5.47 1.90 -9.03
N MET A 60 4.85 0.81 -8.57
CA MET A 60 4.93 -0.47 -9.25
C MET A 60 4.12 -0.47 -10.54
N ARG A 61 4.64 -1.17 -11.56
CA ARG A 61 3.91 -1.45 -12.79
C ARG A 61 2.65 -2.24 -12.48
N CYS A 62 1.56 -1.98 -13.20
CA CYS A 62 0.23 -2.55 -13.00
C CYS A 62 -0.46 -2.13 -11.69
N SER A 63 0.15 -1.24 -10.88
CA SER A 63 -0.58 -0.60 -9.77
C SER A 63 -1.56 0.44 -10.33
N PRO A 64 -2.72 0.68 -9.71
CA PRO A 64 -3.61 1.77 -10.09
C PRO A 64 -2.92 3.14 -10.13
N MET A 65 -1.92 3.34 -9.28
CA MET A 65 -1.14 4.57 -9.20
C MET A 65 -0.26 4.82 -10.44
N GLU A 66 0.02 3.80 -11.26
CA GLU A 66 0.61 3.98 -12.60
C GLU A 66 -0.29 4.83 -13.50
N ARG A 67 -1.61 4.59 -13.43
CA ARG A 67 -2.61 5.24 -14.28
C ARG A 67 -3.10 6.56 -13.65
N ASP A 68 -3.23 6.57 -12.33
CA ASP A 68 -3.67 7.74 -11.58
C ASP A 68 -2.74 8.06 -10.39
N PRO A 69 -1.69 8.89 -10.62
CA PRO A 69 -0.83 9.38 -9.55
C PRO A 69 -1.57 10.23 -8.49
N ALA A 70 -2.77 10.76 -8.77
CA ALA A 70 -3.51 11.57 -7.81
C ALA A 70 -4.03 10.76 -6.62
N LEU A 71 -4.02 9.43 -6.69
CA LEU A 71 -4.22 8.55 -5.54
C LEU A 71 -3.23 8.88 -4.40
N TYR A 72 -2.02 9.34 -4.71
CA TYR A 72 -1.06 9.76 -3.69
C TYR A 72 -1.61 10.87 -2.78
N ASP A 73 -2.32 11.84 -3.36
CA ASP A 73 -2.94 12.95 -2.63
C ASP A 73 -4.17 12.50 -1.82
N ARG A 74 -4.70 11.29 -2.08
CA ARG A 74 -5.80 10.67 -1.31
C ARG A 74 -5.32 9.89 -0.08
N GLY A 75 -4.02 9.91 0.21
CA GLY A 75 -3.41 9.26 1.38
C GLY A 75 -2.69 7.94 1.09
N TYR A 76 -2.61 7.53 -0.19
CA TYR A 76 -1.84 6.36 -0.60
C TYR A 76 -0.33 6.70 -0.75
N GLN A 77 0.33 7.00 0.37
CA GLN A 77 1.71 7.53 0.38
C GLN A 77 2.82 6.56 0.84
N PHE A 78 2.48 5.31 1.18
CA PHE A 78 3.37 4.31 1.75
C PHE A 78 3.47 3.03 0.88
N GLU A 79 4.53 2.24 1.07
CA GLU A 79 4.68 0.93 0.41
C GLU A 79 3.78 -0.15 1.04
N ARG A 80 3.50 -0.04 2.34
CA ARG A 80 2.70 -0.99 3.12
C ARG A 80 1.80 -0.23 4.09
N TYR A 81 0.60 -0.75 4.31
CA TYR A 81 -0.41 -0.09 5.12
C TYR A 81 -1.02 -1.04 6.16
N ASP A 82 -1.40 -0.44 7.28
CA ASP A 82 -2.47 -0.94 8.15
C ASP A 82 -3.78 -0.28 7.68
N LEU A 83 -4.74 -1.11 7.23
CA LEU A 83 -6.09 -0.69 6.90
C LEU A 83 -6.95 -0.83 8.16
N VAL A 84 -7.36 0.30 8.73
CA VAL A 84 -8.19 0.35 9.94
C VAL A 84 -9.65 0.61 9.54
N ILE A 85 -10.51 -0.39 9.67
CA ILE A 85 -11.97 -0.27 9.48
C ILE A 85 -12.58 0.31 10.75
N LEU A 86 -13.31 1.43 10.60
CA LEU A 86 -13.90 2.19 11.71
C LEU A 86 -15.40 1.92 11.86
N THR A 87 -16.12 1.85 10.75
CA THR A 87 -17.56 1.57 10.68
C THR A 87 -17.86 0.72 9.45
N ILE A 88 -18.99 0.01 9.47
CA ILE A 88 -19.45 -0.87 8.39
C ILE A 88 -20.90 -0.53 8.08
N GLU A 89 -21.18 -0.20 6.83
CA GLU A 89 -22.53 0.03 6.31
C GLU A 89 -23.04 -1.20 5.52
N ASP A 90 -22.12 -1.89 4.82
CA ASP A 90 -22.40 -3.13 4.10
C ASP A 90 -21.37 -4.21 4.47
N LEU A 91 -21.78 -5.16 5.33
CA LEU A 91 -20.88 -6.22 5.79
C LEU A 91 -20.43 -7.15 4.66
N GLU A 92 -21.31 -7.49 3.72
CA GLU A 92 -20.99 -8.46 2.68
C GLU A 92 -19.97 -7.89 1.70
N GLU A 93 -20.18 -6.65 1.25
CA GLU A 93 -19.24 -5.99 0.36
C GLU A 93 -17.94 -5.59 1.07
N THR A 94 -18.00 -5.28 2.37
CA THR A 94 -16.78 -5.11 3.20
C THR A 94 -15.96 -6.40 3.24
N VAL A 95 -16.58 -7.53 3.55
CA VAL A 95 -15.90 -8.83 3.62
C VAL A 95 -15.32 -9.22 2.26
N ARG A 96 -16.07 -9.04 1.16
CA ARG A 96 -15.57 -9.28 -0.20
C ARG A 96 -14.37 -8.41 -0.55
N THR A 97 -14.42 -7.14 -0.19
CA THR A 97 -13.30 -6.21 -0.42
C THR A 97 -12.05 -6.67 0.32
N LEU A 98 -12.19 -7.00 1.61
CA LEU A 98 -11.06 -7.43 2.46
C LEU A 98 -10.48 -8.78 2.05
N LEU A 99 -11.30 -9.71 1.56
CA LEU A 99 -10.83 -10.99 1.01
C LEU A 99 -9.89 -10.80 -0.19
N VAL A 100 -10.19 -9.82 -1.06
CA VAL A 100 -9.38 -9.53 -2.25
C VAL A 100 -8.03 -8.93 -1.87
N LEU A 101 -7.96 -8.13 -0.79
CA LEU A 101 -6.69 -7.61 -0.28
C LEU A 101 -5.69 -8.70 0.09
N GLY A 102 -6.20 -9.92 0.35
CA GLY A 102 -5.38 -11.11 0.44
C GLY A 102 -4.41 -11.09 1.63
N GLU A 103 -4.84 -10.55 2.77
CA GLU A 103 -4.07 -10.61 4.02
C GLU A 103 -3.58 -12.04 4.25
N VAL A 104 -2.29 -12.15 4.60
CA VAL A 104 -1.65 -13.42 4.91
C VAL A 104 -1.42 -13.48 6.41
N THR A 105 -1.96 -14.50 7.05
CA THR A 105 -1.69 -14.87 8.44
C THR A 105 -0.73 -16.06 8.50
N VAL A 106 -0.16 -16.32 9.67
CA VAL A 106 0.76 -17.44 9.90
C VAL A 106 0.11 -18.43 10.86
N ASP A 107 -0.25 -19.61 10.36
CA ASP A 107 -0.65 -20.71 11.21
C ASP A 107 0.58 -21.34 11.85
N THR A 108 0.51 -21.57 13.16
CA THR A 108 1.57 -22.25 13.91
C THR A 108 1.07 -23.57 14.46
N TYR A 109 1.73 -24.67 14.13
CA TYR A 109 1.38 -26.00 14.64
C TYR A 109 2.60 -26.85 14.96
N TYR A 110 2.47 -27.75 15.93
CA TYR A 110 3.53 -28.67 16.35
C TYR A 110 3.29 -30.07 15.77
N LYS A 111 4.24 -30.58 14.99
CA LYS A 111 4.16 -31.92 14.39
C LYS A 111 5.56 -32.51 14.23
N TYR A 112 5.72 -33.79 14.60
CA TYR A 112 6.98 -34.54 14.52
C TYR A 112 8.17 -33.86 15.23
N GLY A 113 7.96 -33.35 16.44
CA GLY A 113 9.03 -32.71 17.21
C GLY A 113 9.43 -31.32 16.70
N ARG A 114 8.67 -30.73 15.76
CA ARG A 114 8.99 -29.44 15.14
C ARG A 114 7.79 -28.50 15.17
N VAL A 115 8.07 -27.21 15.35
CA VAL A 115 7.10 -26.13 15.17
C VAL A 115 7.13 -25.69 13.72
N TRP A 116 5.98 -25.80 13.05
CA TRP A 116 5.76 -25.33 11.69
C TRP A 116 5.06 -23.99 11.73
N ARG A 117 5.49 -23.08 10.85
CA ARG A 117 4.87 -21.77 10.62
C ARG A 117 4.56 -21.68 9.14
N VAL A 118 3.29 -21.62 8.79
CA VAL A 118 2.84 -21.65 7.39
C VAL A 118 2.00 -20.41 7.13
N GLY A 119 2.46 -19.58 6.19
CA GLY A 119 1.68 -18.45 5.70
C GLY A 119 0.48 -18.94 4.90
N ARG A 120 -0.72 -18.46 5.23
CA ARG A 120 -1.94 -18.68 4.44
C ARG A 120 -2.79 -17.43 4.37
N LYS A 121 -3.67 -17.36 3.38
CA LYS A 121 -4.67 -16.29 3.29
C LYS A 121 -5.63 -16.36 4.48
N VAL A 122 -6.05 -15.19 4.96
CA VAL A 122 -7.15 -15.06 5.91
C VAL A 122 -8.45 -15.51 5.24
N THR A 123 -9.27 -16.24 5.98
CA THR A 123 -10.56 -16.76 5.54
C THR A 123 -11.69 -15.75 5.73
N GLU A 124 -12.81 -15.97 5.05
CA GLU A 124 -14.01 -15.15 5.23
C GLU A 124 -14.49 -15.14 6.69
N ALA A 125 -14.48 -16.31 7.33
CA ALA A 125 -14.91 -16.45 8.73
C ALA A 125 -14.04 -15.61 9.68
N GLU A 126 -12.72 -15.61 9.50
CA GLU A 126 -11.79 -14.81 10.30
C GLU A 126 -11.96 -13.30 10.05
N ILE A 127 -12.24 -12.89 8.81
CA ILE A 127 -12.56 -11.50 8.50
C ILE A 127 -13.83 -11.09 9.24
N ARG A 128 -14.90 -11.87 9.14
CA ARG A 128 -16.17 -11.60 9.83
C ARG A 128 -16.00 -11.56 11.35
N GLU A 129 -15.25 -12.50 11.91
CA GLU A 129 -14.92 -12.53 13.32
C GLU A 129 -14.20 -11.25 13.74
N ARG A 130 -13.19 -10.81 12.98
CA ARG A 130 -12.46 -9.57 13.29
C ARG A 130 -13.36 -8.34 13.17
N LEU A 131 -14.20 -8.26 12.14
CA LEU A 131 -15.15 -7.16 11.94
C LEU A 131 -16.25 -7.10 13.00
N SER A 132 -16.48 -8.17 13.77
CA SER A 132 -17.43 -8.17 14.89
C SER A 132 -17.01 -7.21 16.02
N THR A 133 -15.74 -6.81 16.06
CA THR A 133 -15.19 -5.87 17.03
C THR A 133 -14.46 -4.74 16.31
N LEU A 134 -15.07 -3.56 16.27
CA LEU A 134 -14.48 -2.36 15.67
C LEU A 134 -13.75 -1.50 16.72
N PRO A 135 -12.68 -0.78 16.32
CA PRO A 135 -12.05 -0.79 15.00
C PRO A 135 -11.31 -2.09 14.71
N ALA A 136 -11.36 -2.55 13.46
CA ALA A 136 -10.70 -3.76 13.00
C ALA A 136 -9.53 -3.41 12.07
N VAL A 137 -8.36 -4.02 12.29
CA VAL A 137 -7.14 -3.75 11.52
C VAL A 137 -6.84 -4.91 10.59
N PHE A 138 -6.54 -4.59 9.33
CA PHE A 138 -6.14 -5.54 8.30
C PHE A 138 -4.83 -5.12 7.66
N ASN A 139 -3.98 -6.11 7.39
CA ASN A 139 -2.63 -5.90 6.88
C ASN A 139 -2.53 -6.49 5.48
N GLY A 140 -1.95 -5.77 4.53
CA GLY A 140 -1.84 -6.30 3.18
C GLY A 140 -1.11 -5.39 2.21
N SER A 141 -0.74 -5.96 1.07
CA SER A 141 -0.20 -5.18 -0.04
C SER A 141 -1.34 -4.54 -0.81
N LEU A 142 -1.69 -3.30 -0.44
CA LEU A 142 -2.73 -2.53 -1.16
C LEU A 142 -2.31 -2.11 -2.57
N VAL A 143 -1.03 -2.26 -2.93
CA VAL A 143 -0.42 -1.75 -4.17
C VAL A 143 -1.23 -2.08 -5.44
N PHE A 144 -1.83 -3.27 -5.53
CA PHE A 144 -2.61 -3.68 -6.70
C PHE A 144 -4.13 -3.54 -6.53
N GLU A 145 -4.61 -3.29 -5.31
CA GLU A 145 -6.03 -3.33 -4.96
C GLU A 145 -6.59 -1.94 -4.61
N LEU A 146 -5.86 -0.85 -4.90
CA LEU A 146 -6.31 0.51 -4.62
C LEU A 146 -7.65 0.84 -5.29
N GLU A 147 -7.90 0.34 -6.51
CA GLU A 147 -9.18 0.53 -7.20
C GLU A 147 -10.34 -0.07 -6.41
N ARG A 148 -10.16 -1.23 -5.75
CA ARG A 148 -11.18 -1.86 -4.91
C ARG A 148 -11.45 -1.04 -3.66
N ILE A 149 -10.40 -0.50 -3.03
CA ILE A 149 -10.54 0.36 -1.86
C ILE A 149 -11.27 1.67 -2.23
N GLU A 150 -10.94 2.27 -3.37
CA GLU A 150 -11.61 3.49 -3.83
C GLU A 150 -13.07 3.23 -4.22
N GLN A 151 -13.38 2.10 -4.85
CA GLN A 151 -14.78 1.69 -5.08
C GLN A 151 -15.56 1.54 -3.77
N ALA A 152 -14.97 0.89 -2.77
CA ALA A 152 -15.59 0.73 -1.45
C ALA A 152 -15.79 2.08 -0.75
N ARG A 153 -14.84 3.01 -0.89
CA ARG A 153 -14.94 4.38 -0.40
C ARG A 153 -16.09 5.14 -1.07
N GLU A 154 -16.18 5.09 -2.39
CA GLU A 154 -17.22 5.77 -3.18
C GLU A 154 -18.63 5.20 -2.88
N ALA A 155 -18.73 3.87 -2.77
CA ALA A 155 -19.98 3.18 -2.44
C ALA A 155 -20.35 3.26 -0.95
N ARG A 156 -19.45 3.75 -0.10
CA ARG A 156 -19.60 3.87 1.36
C ARG A 156 -19.91 2.55 2.05
N TRP A 157 -19.29 1.45 1.61
CA TRP A 157 -19.48 0.14 2.27
C TRP A 157 -18.91 0.11 3.69
N PHE A 158 -17.83 0.86 3.92
CA PHE A 158 -17.19 1.02 5.23
C PHE A 158 -16.38 2.31 5.29
N GLU A 159 -16.19 2.83 6.50
CA GLU A 159 -15.23 3.92 6.75
C GLU A 159 -13.88 3.34 7.19
N PHE A 160 -12.79 3.94 6.73
CA PHE A 160 -11.45 3.45 7.06
C PHE A 160 -10.41 4.56 7.18
N LYS A 161 -9.29 4.20 7.83
CA LYS A 161 -8.03 4.94 7.80
C LYS A 161 -6.92 4.05 7.29
N LEU A 162 -5.98 4.67 6.57
CA LEU A 162 -4.74 4.05 6.14
C LEU A 162 -3.61 4.62 6.98
N LEU A 163 -2.86 3.75 7.62
CA LEU A 163 -1.66 4.11 8.37
C LEU A 163 -0.46 3.41 7.74
N GLU A 164 0.71 4.02 7.84
CA GLU A 164 1.95 3.35 7.46
C GLU A 164 2.13 2.09 8.32
N TYR A 165 2.32 0.94 7.66
CA TYR A 165 2.69 -0.28 8.37
C TYR A 165 4.10 -0.14 8.96
N ARG A 166 4.20 -0.13 10.29
CA ARG A 166 5.49 0.02 11.01
C ARG A 166 6.11 -1.31 11.44
N GLY A 167 5.51 -2.44 11.07
CA GLY A 167 5.93 -3.74 11.60
C GLY A 167 5.53 -3.92 13.07
N ARG A 168 5.67 -5.14 13.58
CA ARG A 168 5.93 -5.29 15.01
C ARG A 168 7.38 -4.89 15.21
N GLU A 169 7.65 -3.94 16.11
CA GLU A 169 8.97 -3.87 16.71
C GLU A 169 9.25 -5.27 17.27
N ASP A 170 10.25 -5.95 16.71
CA ASP A 170 10.81 -7.13 17.35
C ASP A 170 11.35 -6.62 18.69
N ARG A 171 10.56 -6.81 19.75
CA ARG A 171 11.07 -6.73 21.11
C ARG A 171 12.00 -7.91 21.27
N ASP A 172 13.27 -7.67 20.99
CA ASP A 172 14.39 -8.47 21.50
C ASP A 172 14.31 -8.60 23.03
#